data_AF-A0A0M2NUH9-F1
#
_entry.id   AF-A0A0M2NUH9-F1
#
_cell.length_a   1.000
_cell.length_b   1.000
_cell.length_c   1.000
_cell.angle_alpha   90.00
_cell.angle_beta   90.00
_cell.angle_gamma   90.00
#
_symmetry.space_group_name_H-M   'P 1'
#
loop_
_entity.id
_entity.type
_entity.pdbx_description
1 polymer ?
#
loop_
_entity_poly.entity_id
_entity_poly.type
_entity_poly.pdbx_seq_one_letter_code
_entity_poly.pdbx_strand_id
1 'polypeptide(L)'
;MQQNLKNHQNFNLPKFISLIKSRDSEAIYDEYKDSGLKKNKADILSNMDYERILRLESIEIENIIDIQLNVGSGKNTKFRSLNKLSKGQQCTAILNLLTLSNEDPLLVDQPEDNLDNSFITNNLVENTRKLKINRQFIFATHNANIPVFGDAELIVTMENENGQGTINNENLGSIDNNSVRNSVIQILEGGDVAFKMRKNKYGL
;
A
#
# COMPACT_ATOMS: atom_id res chain seq x y z
N MET A 1 -23.77 -5.16 -14.39
CA MET A 1 -24.39 -6.23 -15.20
C MET A 1 -23.71 -7.60 -15.04
N GLN A 2 -22.86 -7.81 -14.00
CA GLN A 2 -22.12 -9.07 -13.79
C GLN A 2 -22.67 -9.96 -12.65
N GLN A 3 -23.66 -9.50 -11.86
CA GLN A 3 -24.12 -10.24 -10.68
C GLN A 3 -25.29 -11.22 -10.92
N ASN A 4 -25.99 -11.16 -12.07
CA ASN A 4 -27.21 -11.99 -12.30
C ASN A 4 -27.04 -13.18 -13.27
N LEU A 5 -25.86 -13.41 -13.84
CA LEU A 5 -25.63 -14.53 -14.77
C LEU A 5 -25.24 -15.85 -14.08
N LYS A 6 -24.98 -15.85 -12.76
CA LYS A 6 -24.55 -17.04 -12.01
C LYS A 6 -25.66 -18.09 -11.79
N ASN A 7 -26.92 -17.79 -12.09
CA ASN A 7 -28.06 -18.67 -11.80
C ASN A 7 -28.55 -19.53 -12.98
N HIS A 8 -27.96 -19.41 -14.18
CA HIS A 8 -28.33 -20.25 -15.32
C HIS A 8 -27.21 -21.24 -15.64
N GLN A 9 -27.34 -22.48 -15.17
CA GLN A 9 -26.34 -23.56 -15.35
C GLN A 9 -26.06 -23.93 -16.82
N ASN A 10 -26.84 -23.44 -17.79
CA ASN A 10 -26.73 -23.78 -19.21
C ASN A 10 -26.42 -22.59 -20.15
N PHE A 11 -26.09 -21.40 -19.63
CA PHE A 11 -25.77 -20.27 -20.52
C PHE A 11 -24.37 -20.41 -21.16
N ASN A 12 -24.32 -20.48 -22.49
CA ASN A 12 -23.10 -20.54 -23.28
C ASN A 12 -22.96 -19.25 -24.11
N LEU A 13 -21.96 -18.42 -23.77
CA LEU A 13 -21.73 -17.12 -24.41
C LEU A 13 -21.42 -17.25 -25.92
N PRO A 14 -20.51 -18.13 -26.38
CA PRO A 14 -20.32 -18.40 -27.82
C PRO A 14 -21.61 -18.73 -28.58
N LYS A 15 -22.47 -19.61 -28.02
CA LYS A 15 -23.76 -19.97 -28.63
C LYS A 15 -24.73 -18.80 -28.66
N PHE A 16 -24.77 -18.01 -27.58
CA PHE A 16 -25.59 -16.81 -27.50
C PHE A 16 -25.20 -15.78 -28.58
N ILE A 17 -23.90 -15.56 -28.77
CA ILE A 17 -23.41 -14.61 -29.77
C ILE A 17 -23.62 -15.11 -31.19
N SER A 18 -23.47 -16.41 -31.47
CA SER A 18 -23.73 -16.96 -32.81
C SER A 18 -25.20 -16.80 -33.22
N LEU A 19 -26.13 -16.96 -32.28
CA LEU A 19 -27.56 -16.70 -32.49
C LEU A 19 -27.87 -15.21 -32.70
N ILE A 20 -27.18 -14.31 -31.98
CA ILE A 20 -27.32 -12.86 -32.24
C ILE A 20 -26.78 -12.52 -33.65
N LYS A 21 -25.65 -13.12 -34.04
CA LYS A 21 -25.04 -12.92 -35.36
C LYS A 21 -25.88 -13.49 -36.51
N SER A 22 -26.72 -14.50 -36.27
CA SER A 22 -27.63 -15.04 -37.29
C SER A 22 -28.79 -14.09 -37.63
N ARG A 23 -29.01 -13.03 -36.83
CA ARG A 23 -30.09 -12.05 -37.01
C ARG A 23 -31.50 -12.66 -36.95
N ASP A 24 -31.63 -13.88 -36.43
CA ASP A 24 -32.87 -14.61 -36.36
C ASP A 24 -33.50 -14.46 -34.97
N SER A 25 -34.56 -13.64 -34.89
CA SER A 25 -35.29 -13.39 -33.64
C SER A 25 -36.00 -14.64 -33.11
N GLU A 26 -36.51 -15.49 -34.00
CA GLU A 26 -37.26 -16.70 -33.60
C GLU A 26 -36.31 -17.73 -33.00
N ALA A 27 -35.15 -17.94 -33.64
CA ALA A 27 -34.12 -18.84 -33.12
C ALA A 27 -33.60 -18.39 -31.73
N ILE A 28 -33.40 -17.08 -31.52
CA ILE A 28 -33.00 -16.55 -30.20
C ILE A 28 -34.11 -16.76 -29.16
N TYR A 29 -35.37 -16.50 -29.53
CA TYR A 29 -36.51 -16.68 -28.62
C TYR A 29 -36.70 -18.14 -28.24
N ASP A 30 -36.66 -19.06 -29.20
CA ASP A 30 -36.88 -20.49 -28.94
C ASP A 30 -35.81 -21.11 -28.06
N GLU A 31 -34.55 -20.69 -28.20
CA GLU A 31 -33.44 -21.16 -27.36
C GLU A 31 -33.55 -20.66 -25.91
N TYR A 32 -34.03 -19.42 -25.69
CA TYR A 32 -33.97 -18.76 -24.38
C TYR A 32 -35.33 -18.46 -23.74
N LYS A 33 -36.46 -18.89 -24.33
CA LYS A 33 -37.81 -18.70 -23.75
C LYS A 33 -37.97 -19.32 -22.37
N ASP A 34 -37.40 -20.51 -22.15
CA ASP A 34 -37.44 -21.22 -20.86
C ASP A 34 -36.57 -20.54 -19.80
N SER A 35 -35.62 -19.70 -20.23
CA SER A 35 -34.83 -18.81 -19.35
C SER A 35 -35.54 -17.48 -19.07
N GLY A 36 -36.78 -17.29 -19.54
CA GLY A 36 -37.59 -16.10 -19.32
C GLY A 36 -37.39 -14.98 -20.35
N LEU A 37 -36.73 -15.24 -21.48
CA LEU A 37 -36.57 -14.25 -22.55
C LEU A 37 -37.93 -13.98 -23.23
N LYS A 38 -38.35 -12.71 -23.28
CA LYS A 38 -39.57 -12.28 -24.00
C LYS A 38 -39.26 -12.02 -25.49
N LYS A 39 -40.25 -12.23 -26.36
CA LYS A 39 -40.12 -12.03 -27.82
C LYS A 39 -39.57 -10.65 -28.20
N ASN A 40 -40.11 -9.57 -27.62
CA ASN A 40 -39.61 -8.21 -27.88
C ASN A 40 -38.12 -8.01 -27.50
N LYS A 41 -37.58 -8.81 -26.55
CA LYS A 41 -36.15 -8.77 -26.21
C LYS A 41 -35.32 -9.56 -27.22
N ALA A 42 -35.83 -10.67 -27.74
CA ALA A 42 -35.20 -11.40 -28.84
C ALA A 42 -35.10 -10.53 -30.10
N ASP A 43 -36.13 -9.73 -30.41
CA ASP A 43 -36.12 -8.77 -31.53
C ASP A 43 -35.05 -7.67 -31.37
N ILE A 44 -34.83 -7.21 -30.14
CA ILE A 44 -33.78 -6.22 -29.85
C ILE A 44 -32.40 -6.85 -30.00
N LEU A 45 -32.23 -8.11 -29.57
CA LEU A 45 -30.98 -8.84 -29.67
C LEU A 45 -30.63 -9.16 -31.13
N SER A 46 -31.59 -9.61 -31.94
CA SER A 46 -31.38 -9.90 -33.36
C SER A 46 -30.98 -8.65 -34.16
N ASN A 47 -31.44 -7.46 -33.75
CA ASN A 47 -31.12 -6.18 -34.38
C ASN A 47 -29.94 -5.44 -33.74
N MET A 48 -29.17 -6.08 -32.84
CA MET A 48 -28.04 -5.46 -32.16
C MET A 48 -26.94 -5.01 -33.13
N ASP A 49 -26.48 -3.77 -33.04
CA ASP A 49 -25.39 -3.25 -33.85
C ASP A 49 -24.09 -4.04 -33.65
N TYR A 50 -23.27 -4.11 -34.70
CA TYR A 50 -22.06 -4.94 -34.71
C TYR A 50 -21.06 -4.55 -33.62
N GLU A 51 -20.97 -3.25 -33.26
CA GLU A 51 -20.11 -2.78 -32.18
C GLU A 51 -20.50 -3.41 -30.83
N ARG A 52 -21.79 -3.45 -30.49
CA ARG A 52 -22.26 -4.10 -29.26
C ARG A 52 -22.02 -5.60 -29.26
N ILE A 53 -22.16 -6.26 -30.41
CA ILE A 53 -21.83 -7.68 -30.56
C ILE A 53 -20.34 -7.91 -30.24
N LEU A 54 -19.45 -7.10 -30.82
CA LEU A 54 -18.01 -7.20 -30.55
C LEU A 54 -17.68 -6.92 -29.08
N ARG A 55 -18.35 -5.97 -28.44
CA ARG A 55 -18.19 -5.71 -26.99
C ARG A 55 -18.59 -6.91 -26.14
N LEU A 56 -19.64 -7.65 -26.51
CA LEU A 56 -20.01 -8.89 -25.81
C LEU A 56 -18.99 -10.02 -26.01
N GLU A 57 -18.23 -10.00 -27.12
CA GLU A 57 -17.12 -10.93 -27.38
C GLU A 57 -15.79 -10.49 -26.76
N SER A 58 -15.69 -9.25 -26.29
CA SER A 58 -14.50 -8.73 -25.65
C SER A 58 -14.43 -9.12 -24.18
N ILE A 59 -13.24 -9.53 -23.74
CA ILE A 59 -12.92 -9.69 -22.32
C ILE A 59 -11.87 -8.63 -21.99
N GLU A 60 -12.21 -7.73 -21.07
CA GLU A 60 -11.21 -6.86 -20.47
C GLU A 60 -10.37 -7.68 -19.50
N ILE A 61 -9.08 -7.79 -19.78
CA ILE A 61 -8.12 -8.41 -18.88
C ILE A 61 -7.55 -7.31 -18.02
N GLU A 62 -7.91 -7.28 -16.74
CA GLU A 62 -7.28 -6.37 -15.79
C GLU A 62 -5.82 -6.79 -15.54
N ASN A 63 -4.93 -5.81 -15.42
CA ASN A 63 -3.56 -6.06 -15.01
C ASN A 63 -3.54 -6.52 -13.54
N ILE A 64 -3.04 -7.72 -13.28
CA ILE A 64 -2.87 -8.23 -11.92
C ILE A 64 -1.43 -8.00 -11.49
N ILE A 65 -1.24 -7.16 -10.47
CA ILE A 65 0.07 -6.93 -9.85
C ILE A 65 0.18 -7.82 -8.60
N ASP A 66 1.11 -8.78 -8.61
CA ASP A 66 1.49 -9.55 -7.41
C ASP A 66 2.83 -9.07 -6.88
N ILE A 67 2.80 -8.39 -5.73
CA ILE A 67 4.00 -7.95 -5.01
C ILE A 67 4.43 -9.09 -4.09
N GLN A 68 5.69 -9.50 -4.19
CA GLN A 68 6.25 -10.56 -3.35
C GLN A 68 7.48 -10.08 -2.58
N LEU A 69 7.56 -10.45 -1.30
CA LEU A 69 8.72 -10.22 -0.46
C LEU A 69 9.52 -11.51 -0.30
N ASN A 70 10.85 -11.42 -0.44
CA ASN A 70 11.73 -12.53 -0.07
C ASN A 70 11.85 -12.61 1.46
N VAL A 71 11.28 -13.65 2.05
CA VAL A 71 11.35 -13.95 3.49
C VAL A 71 12.33 -15.06 3.83
N GLY A 72 13.14 -15.47 2.85
CA GLY A 72 14.19 -16.46 3.03
C GLY A 72 15.46 -15.88 3.66
N SER A 73 16.30 -16.73 4.23
CA SER A 73 17.58 -16.34 4.84
C SER A 73 18.78 -16.91 4.06
N GLY A 74 19.83 -16.10 3.92
CA GLY A 74 21.05 -16.48 3.21
C GLY A 74 20.80 -16.80 1.73
N LYS A 75 21.20 -17.99 1.28
CA LYS A 75 21.04 -18.43 -0.12
C LYS A 75 19.66 -19.01 -0.44
N ASN A 76 18.84 -19.31 0.57
CA ASN A 76 17.50 -19.84 0.34
C ASN A 76 16.51 -18.69 0.15
N THR A 77 16.19 -18.38 -1.10
CA THR A 77 15.14 -17.39 -1.42
C THR A 77 13.75 -18.01 -1.26
N LYS A 78 12.87 -17.35 -0.52
CA LYS A 78 11.46 -17.76 -0.38
C LYS A 78 10.58 -16.54 -0.55
N PHE A 79 10.01 -16.38 -1.73
CA PHE A 79 9.08 -15.29 -2.02
C PHE A 79 7.68 -15.63 -1.52
N ARG A 80 7.01 -14.64 -0.90
CA ARG A 80 5.60 -14.73 -0.50
C ARG A 80 4.87 -13.47 -0.96
N SER A 81 3.70 -13.66 -1.56
CA SER A 81 2.79 -12.59 -1.94
C SER A 81 2.38 -11.74 -0.74
N LEU A 82 2.18 -10.44 -0.97
CA LEU A 82 1.91 -9.43 0.05
C LEU A 82 0.70 -9.78 0.92
N ASN A 83 -0.35 -10.35 0.33
CA ASN A 83 -1.55 -10.82 1.04
C ASN A 83 -1.32 -12.01 1.99
N LYS A 84 -0.17 -12.68 1.92
CA LYS A 84 0.22 -13.83 2.76
C LYS A 84 1.32 -13.48 3.78
N LEU A 85 1.75 -12.23 3.82
CA LEU A 85 2.76 -11.71 4.75
C LEU A 85 2.10 -11.30 6.09
N SER A 86 2.90 -11.28 7.18
CA SER A 86 2.46 -10.63 8.42
C SER A 86 2.35 -9.12 8.24
N LYS A 87 1.62 -8.41 9.11
CA LYS A 87 1.50 -6.94 9.03
C LYS A 87 2.86 -6.23 8.97
N GLY A 88 3.82 -6.62 9.82
CA GLY A 88 5.16 -6.04 9.78
C GLY A 88 5.90 -6.31 8.47
N GLN A 89 5.79 -7.53 7.93
CA GLN A 89 6.37 -7.86 6.62
C GLN A 89 5.69 -7.11 5.47
N GLN A 90 4.39 -6.84 5.56
CA GLN A 90 3.67 -5.99 4.60
C GLN A 90 4.19 -4.56 4.65
N CYS A 91 4.33 -3.97 5.85
CA CYS A 91 4.94 -2.64 6.01
C CYS A 91 6.35 -2.60 5.43
N THR A 92 7.20 -3.60 5.73
CA THR A 92 8.53 -3.73 5.14
C THR A 92 8.49 -3.73 3.61
N ALA A 93 7.61 -4.53 3.00
CA ALA A 93 7.51 -4.61 1.55
C ALA A 93 7.06 -3.27 0.93
N ILE A 94 6.07 -2.62 1.54
CA ILE A 94 5.56 -1.33 1.08
C ILE A 94 6.63 -0.24 1.23
N LEU A 95 7.31 -0.16 2.37
CA LEU A 95 8.38 0.82 2.59
C LEU A 95 9.53 0.62 1.60
N ASN A 96 9.93 -0.62 1.33
CA ASN A 96 10.94 -0.93 0.31
C ASN A 96 10.51 -0.52 -1.11
N LEU A 97 9.21 -0.61 -1.43
CA LEU A 97 8.68 -0.11 -2.69
C LEU A 97 8.65 1.41 -2.74
N LEU A 98 8.23 2.05 -1.64
CA LEU A 98 8.20 3.50 -1.54
C LEU A 98 9.59 4.11 -1.60
N THR A 99 10.63 3.38 -1.17
CA THR A 99 12.03 3.82 -1.24
C THR A 99 12.69 3.56 -2.61
N LEU A 100 11.99 2.93 -3.56
CA LEU A 100 12.46 2.85 -4.94
C LEU A 100 12.64 4.25 -5.52
N SER A 101 13.60 4.40 -6.42
CA SER A 101 14.02 5.69 -6.99
C SER A 101 12.83 6.50 -7.52
N ASN A 102 12.48 7.53 -6.76
CA ASN A 102 11.54 8.57 -7.11
C ASN A 102 12.08 9.89 -6.53
N GLU A 103 11.94 10.98 -7.27
CA GLU A 103 12.35 12.33 -6.87
C GLU A 103 11.30 13.02 -5.98
N ASP A 104 10.04 12.57 -6.01
CA ASP A 104 8.95 13.16 -5.23
C ASP A 104 9.19 13.04 -3.72
N PRO A 105 8.97 14.09 -2.91
CA PRO A 105 9.07 14.01 -1.45
C PRO A 105 8.24 12.87 -0.85
N LEU A 106 8.81 12.16 0.12
CA LEU A 106 8.12 11.10 0.85
C LEU A 106 7.75 11.58 2.25
N LEU A 107 6.44 11.67 2.54
CA LEU A 107 5.91 11.90 3.87
C LEU A 107 5.42 10.57 4.45
N VAL A 108 5.93 10.20 5.63
CA VAL A 108 5.48 9.00 6.34
C VAL A 108 5.16 9.35 7.79
N ASP A 109 3.93 9.08 8.19
CA ASP A 109 3.48 9.18 9.57
C ASP A 109 3.61 7.83 10.26
N GLN A 110 4.23 7.83 11.43
CA GLN A 110 4.51 6.65 12.26
C GLN A 110 5.05 5.46 11.44
N PRO A 111 6.16 5.60 10.69
CA PRO A 111 6.73 4.49 9.93
C PRO A 111 7.09 3.29 10.82
N GLU A 112 7.32 3.49 12.12
CA GLU A 112 7.61 2.46 13.11
C GLU A 112 6.42 1.55 13.47
N ASP A 113 5.19 1.95 13.17
CA ASP A 113 4.01 1.20 13.57
C ASP A 113 3.97 -0.18 12.88
N ASN A 114 3.86 -1.24 13.68
CA ASN A 114 3.91 -2.63 13.25
C ASN A 114 5.28 -3.11 12.73
N LEU A 115 6.34 -2.33 12.86
CA LEU A 115 7.71 -2.74 12.55
C LEU A 115 8.50 -3.06 13.83
N ASP A 116 9.44 -4.00 13.73
CA ASP A 116 10.38 -4.23 14.82
C ASP A 116 11.54 -3.21 14.79
N ASN A 117 12.13 -2.96 15.96
CA ASN A 117 13.24 -1.99 16.09
C ASN A 117 14.49 -2.40 15.27
N SER A 118 14.68 -3.68 15.01
CA SER A 118 15.80 -4.16 14.18
C SER A 118 15.60 -3.74 12.73
N PHE A 119 14.39 -3.82 12.19
CA PHE A 119 14.06 -3.39 10.84
C PHE A 119 14.16 -1.88 10.69
N ILE A 120 13.65 -1.13 11.68
CA ILE A 120 13.77 0.34 11.70
C ILE A 120 15.24 0.74 11.59
N THR A 121 16.11 0.15 12.41
CA THR A 121 17.53 0.51 12.47
C THR A 121 18.31 0.01 11.25
N ASN A 122 18.14 -1.25 10.87
CA ASN A 122 18.99 -1.90 9.86
C ASN A 122 18.51 -1.70 8.41
N ASN A 123 17.25 -1.32 8.19
CA ASN A 123 16.71 -1.12 6.84
C ASN A 123 16.20 0.30 6.64
N LEU A 124 15.19 0.73 7.42
CA LEU A 124 14.55 2.03 7.18
C LEU A 124 15.56 3.18 7.33
N VAL A 125 16.28 3.23 8.44
CA VAL A 125 17.29 4.25 8.73
C VAL A 125 18.43 4.20 7.72
N GLU A 126 19.01 3.03 7.46
CA GLU A 126 20.09 2.90 6.48
C GLU A 126 19.68 3.33 5.06
N ASN A 127 18.50 2.91 4.60
CA ASN A 127 17.99 3.25 3.27
C ASN A 127 17.68 4.74 3.18
N THR A 128 17.04 5.31 4.20
CA THR A 128 16.75 6.74 4.28
C THR A 128 18.03 7.56 4.16
N ARG A 129 19.09 7.19 4.89
CA ARG A 129 20.39 7.89 4.82
C ARG A 129 21.01 7.88 3.43
N LYS A 130 20.85 6.80 2.68
CA LYS A 130 21.36 6.68 1.30
C LYS A 130 20.51 7.50 0.32
N LEU A 131 19.20 7.49 0.52
CA LEU A 131 18.23 8.07 -0.41
C LEU A 131 18.00 9.57 -0.18
N LYS A 132 18.18 10.08 1.04
CA LYS A 132 17.95 11.49 1.39
C LYS A 132 18.79 12.49 0.59
N ILE A 133 19.85 12.01 -0.06
CA ILE A 133 20.71 12.80 -0.97
C ILE A 133 19.94 13.22 -2.24
N ASN A 134 19.05 12.35 -2.75
CA ASN A 134 18.36 12.56 -4.03
C ASN A 134 16.84 12.77 -3.87
N ARG A 135 16.32 12.63 -2.64
CA ARG A 135 14.88 12.68 -2.37
C ARG A 135 14.64 13.22 -0.97
N GLN A 136 13.64 14.11 -0.81
CA GLN A 136 13.26 14.60 0.52
C GLN A 136 12.44 13.55 1.28
N PHE A 137 12.76 13.35 2.56
CA PHE A 137 12.00 12.50 3.48
C PHE A 137 11.50 13.35 4.66
N ILE A 138 10.23 13.19 5.00
CA ILE A 138 9.59 13.84 6.15
C ILE A 138 8.94 12.73 6.97
N PHE A 139 9.37 12.59 8.23
CA PHE A 139 8.86 11.59 9.15
C PHE A 139 8.18 12.27 10.34
N ALA A 140 6.96 11.86 10.64
CA ALA A 140 6.35 12.08 11.95
C ALA A 140 6.55 10.78 12.74
N THR A 141 7.31 10.85 13.83
CA THR A 141 7.75 9.64 14.54
C THR A 141 7.92 9.90 16.03
N HIS A 142 7.68 8.86 16.82
CA HIS A 142 7.97 8.82 18.25
C HIS A 142 9.17 7.91 18.57
N ASN A 143 9.85 7.37 17.56
CA ASN A 143 10.99 6.48 17.74
C ASN A 143 12.30 7.25 17.54
N ALA A 144 13.11 7.38 18.61
CA ALA A 144 14.38 8.11 18.59
C ALA A 144 15.37 7.59 17.53
N ASN A 145 15.30 6.31 17.16
CA ASN A 145 16.22 5.72 16.17
C ASN A 145 16.09 6.39 14.80
N ILE A 146 14.89 6.86 14.44
CA ILE A 146 14.66 7.46 13.12
C ILE A 146 15.37 8.81 12.97
N PRO A 147 15.11 9.84 13.79
CA PRO A 147 15.80 11.12 13.64
C PRO A 147 17.28 11.06 14.06
N VAL A 148 17.63 10.24 15.07
CA VAL A 148 19.00 10.19 15.60
C VAL A 148 19.91 9.33 14.72
N PHE A 149 19.54 8.08 14.42
CA PHE A 149 20.39 7.22 13.59
C PHE A 149 20.19 7.46 12.10
N GLY A 150 19.03 8.01 11.69
CA GLY A 150 18.79 8.51 10.34
C GLY A 150 19.56 9.78 10.01
N ASP A 151 20.23 10.38 11.00
CA ASP A 151 21.07 11.57 10.82
C ASP A 151 20.26 12.72 10.21
N ALA A 152 19.11 13.04 10.83
CA ALA A 152 18.18 14.01 10.29
C ALA A 152 18.79 15.42 10.24
N GLU A 153 18.73 16.06 9.07
CA GLU A 153 19.20 17.43 8.85
C GLU A 153 18.36 18.46 9.62
N LEU A 154 17.07 18.16 9.79
CA LEU A 154 16.12 19.01 10.48
C LEU A 154 15.21 18.15 11.35
N ILE A 155 15.32 18.34 12.66
CA ILE A 155 14.41 17.83 13.67
C ILE A 155 13.54 19.00 14.12
N VAL A 156 12.23 18.79 14.07
CA VAL A 156 11.21 19.74 14.55
C VAL A 156 10.50 19.10 15.73
N THR A 157 10.73 19.61 16.92
CA THR A 157 10.01 19.14 18.12
C THR A 157 8.66 19.84 18.23
N MET A 158 7.61 19.05 18.43
CA MET A 158 6.27 19.55 18.68
C MET A 158 5.92 19.42 20.16
N GLU A 159 5.25 20.43 20.69
CA GLU A 159 4.75 20.48 22.07
C GLU A 159 3.23 20.68 22.06
N ASN A 160 2.57 20.30 23.15
CA ASN A 160 1.15 20.56 23.32
C ASN A 160 0.96 21.81 24.18
N GLU A 161 0.45 22.87 23.58
CA GLU A 161 0.04 24.08 24.27
C GLU A 161 -1.48 24.22 24.16
N ASN A 162 -2.18 24.07 25.30
CA ASN A 162 -3.64 24.20 25.38
C ASN A 162 -4.41 23.29 24.40
N GLY A 163 -3.92 22.06 24.18
CA GLY A 163 -4.55 21.11 23.27
C GLY A 163 -4.18 21.32 21.79
N GLN A 164 -3.31 22.28 21.47
CA GLN A 164 -2.81 22.52 20.12
C GLN A 164 -1.33 22.13 20.03
N GLY A 165 -0.95 21.53 18.90
CA GLY A 165 0.45 21.25 18.60
C GLY A 165 1.16 22.54 18.17
N THR A 166 2.16 22.97 18.94
CA THR A 166 3.00 24.13 18.59
C THR A 166 4.44 23.68 18.35
N ILE A 167 5.12 24.41 17.48
CA ILE A 167 6.54 24.16 17.20
C ILE A 167 7.36 24.99 18.18
N ASN A 168 8.28 24.33 18.89
CA ASN A 168 9.25 25.05 19.70
C ASN A 168 10.39 25.56 18.80
N ASN A 169 10.34 26.85 18.45
CA ASN A 169 11.32 27.49 17.58
C ASN A 169 12.76 27.50 18.15
N GLU A 170 12.93 27.33 19.46
CA GLU A 170 14.25 27.26 20.11
C GLU A 170 14.90 25.86 19.96
N ASN A 171 14.08 24.85 19.62
CA ASN A 171 14.44 23.43 19.55
C ASN A 171 14.29 22.88 18.12
N LEU A 172 14.69 23.70 17.14
CA LEU A 172 14.65 23.35 15.72
C LEU A 172 16.08 23.28 15.15
N GLY A 173 16.38 22.20 14.44
CA GLY A 173 17.69 21.99 13.80
C GLY A 173 18.15 20.54 13.84
N SER A 174 19.44 20.27 13.63
CA SER A 174 19.99 18.91 13.72
C SER A 174 20.28 18.49 15.15
N ILE A 175 20.53 17.19 15.34
CA ILE A 175 20.91 16.59 16.64
C ILE A 175 22.24 17.12 17.20
N ASP A 176 23.02 17.85 16.40
CA ASP A 176 24.28 18.47 16.82
C ASP A 176 24.03 19.68 17.72
N ASN A 177 22.87 20.34 17.59
CA ASN A 177 22.49 21.42 18.48
C ASN A 177 22.14 20.88 19.88
N ASN A 178 22.77 21.44 20.91
CA ASN A 178 22.52 21.06 22.31
C ASN A 178 21.05 21.23 22.71
N SER A 179 20.35 22.27 22.23
CA SER A 179 18.93 22.48 22.57
C SER A 179 18.06 21.34 22.01
N VAL A 180 18.20 21.09 20.70
CA VAL A 180 17.52 19.99 19.99
C VAL A 180 17.83 18.63 20.62
N ARG A 181 19.10 18.34 20.92
CA ARG A 181 19.50 17.08 21.55
C ARG A 181 18.83 16.86 22.90
N ASN A 182 18.80 17.89 23.74
CA ASN A 182 18.15 17.81 25.04
C ASN A 182 16.64 17.57 24.89
N SER A 183 15.99 18.24 23.94
CA SER A 183 14.57 18.05 23.67
C SER A 183 14.26 16.66 23.12
N VAL A 184 15.10 16.12 22.24
CA VAL A 184 14.98 14.74 21.74
C VAL A 184 15.10 13.72 22.89
N ILE A 185 16.10 13.86 23.77
CA ILE A 185 16.24 13.00 24.97
C ILE A 185 15.02 13.12 25.87
N GLN A 186 14.51 14.33 26.07
CA GLN A 186 13.37 14.55 26.95
C GLN A 186 12.08 13.94 26.40
N ILE A 187 11.80 14.16 25.11
CA ILE A 187 10.54 13.76 24.46
C ILE A 187 10.54 12.27 24.11
N LEU A 188 11.60 11.77 23.45
CA LEU A 188 11.62 10.42 22.90
C LEU A 188 12.21 9.38 23.86
N GLU A 189 13.12 9.77 24.76
CA GLU A 189 13.75 8.83 25.71
C GLU A 189 13.15 8.90 27.13
N GLY A 190 12.24 9.85 27.38
CA GLY A 190 11.65 10.08 28.70
C GLY A 190 12.61 10.74 29.68
N GLY A 191 13.62 11.44 29.17
CA GLY A 191 14.58 12.21 29.94
C GLY A 191 15.86 11.46 30.33
N ASP A 192 16.83 12.25 30.75
CA ASP A 192 18.21 11.82 30.98
C ASP A 192 18.33 10.75 32.09
N VAL A 193 17.44 10.81 33.09
CA VAL A 193 17.34 9.82 34.16
C VAL A 193 16.83 8.47 33.63
N ALA A 194 15.78 8.47 32.81
CA ALA A 194 15.20 7.25 32.24
C ALA A 194 16.20 6.56 31.30
N PHE A 195 16.92 7.35 30.50
CA PHE A 195 17.99 6.84 29.63
C PHE A 195 19.11 6.16 30.43
N LYS A 196 19.65 6.84 31.45
CA LYS A 196 20.71 6.29 32.32
C LYS A 196 20.24 5.04 33.08
N MET A 197 19.00 5.04 33.57
CA MET A 197 18.41 3.85 34.21
C MET A 197 18.31 2.66 33.26
N ARG A 198 17.87 2.87 32.01
CA ARG A 198 17.84 1.83 30.97
C ARG A 198 19.23 1.27 30.71
N LYS A 199 20.21 2.16 30.49
CA LYS A 199 21.62 1.79 30.28
C LYS A 199 22.17 0.93 31.44
N ASN A 200 21.99 1.39 32.67
CA ASN A 200 22.44 0.68 33.87
C ASN A 200 21.76 -0.70 34.02
N LYS A 201 20.46 -0.80 33.70
CA LYS A 201 19.71 -2.06 33.80
C LYS A 201 20.18 -3.12 32.79
N TYR A 202 20.71 -2.68 31.65
CA TYR A 202 21.34 -3.56 30.66
C TYR A 202 22.79 -3.91 30.98
N GLY A 203 23.38 -3.28 32.00
CA GLY A 203 24.79 -3.47 32.37
C GLY A 203 25.78 -2.88 31.35
N LEU A 204 25.36 -1.83 30.63
CA LEU A 204 26.16 -1.10 29.63
C LEU A 204 26.67 0.25 30.16
#